data_AF-A8DUR8-F1
#
_entry.id   AF-A8DUR8-F1
#
_cell.length_a   1.000
_cell.length_b   1.000
_cell.length_c   1.000
_cell.angle_alpha   90.00
_cell.angle_beta   90.00
_cell.angle_gamma   90.00
#
_symmetry.space_group_name_H-M   'P 1'
#
loop_
_entity.id
_entity.type
_entity.pdbx_description
1 polymer ?
#
loop_
_entity_poly.entity_id
_entity_poly.type
_entity_poly.pdbx_seq_one_letter_code
_entity_poly.pdbx_strand_id
1 'polypeptide(L)'
;MNTVFSIITDMPVLHPGNWYNVAVTYNGLTGTSQIFVDGKLKKEETADPGVFLSTDWSEYAGIGRPGGDPRLRGYVDEFYVFNKSLSTMEMEAVNSVCKSSVVFHAGFEQKNHNVFKDDSGLLNDVTLSVPPKFPGKKQEDPIRE
;
A
#
# COMPACT_ATOMS: atom_id res chain seq x y z
N MET A 1 3.02 -8.98 -19.23
CA MET A 1 2.92 -7.71 -18.49
C MET A 1 4.33 -7.14 -18.41
N ASN A 2 4.52 -5.88 -18.81
CA ASN A 2 5.82 -5.21 -18.68
C ASN A 2 5.89 -4.57 -17.29
N THR A 3 6.92 -4.91 -16.53
CA THR A 3 7.17 -4.30 -15.23
C THR A 3 7.73 -2.89 -15.44
N VAL A 4 7.04 -1.86 -14.92
CA VAL A 4 7.52 -0.47 -14.98
C VAL A 4 8.68 -0.24 -14.01
N PHE A 5 8.55 -0.71 -12.77
CA PHE A 5 9.63 -0.72 -11.78
C PHE A 5 9.48 -1.92 -10.85
N SER A 6 10.60 -2.35 -10.26
CA SER A 6 10.65 -3.35 -9.21
C SER A 6 11.75 -2.98 -8.24
N ILE A 7 11.41 -2.84 -6.96
CA ILE A 7 12.34 -2.47 -5.90
C ILE A 7 12.14 -3.40 -4.72
N ILE A 8 13.26 -3.88 -4.18
CA ILE A 8 13.30 -4.75 -3.00
C ILE A 8 14.48 -4.30 -2.14
N THR A 9 14.34 -4.36 -0.81
CA THR A 9 15.44 -4.07 0.10
C THR A 9 16.46 -5.20 0.06
N ASP A 10 17.75 -4.87 0.20
CA ASP A 10 18.85 -5.86 0.11
C ASP A 10 18.86 -6.84 1.30
N MET A 11 18.24 -6.44 2.42
CA MET A 11 18.06 -7.24 3.62
C MET A 11 16.66 -7.02 4.22
N PRO A 12 16.18 -7.91 5.11
CA PRO A 12 14.96 -7.67 5.87
C PRO A 12 15.05 -6.38 6.69
N VAL A 13 14.06 -5.50 6.55
CA VAL A 13 13.97 -4.23 7.28
C VAL A 13 12.81 -4.18 8.28
N LEU A 14 11.99 -5.25 8.33
CA LEU A 14 10.84 -5.39 9.22
C LEU A 14 11.04 -6.61 10.11
N HIS A 15 10.69 -6.49 11.39
CA HIS A 15 10.71 -7.59 12.35
C HIS A 15 9.30 -7.86 12.89
N PRO A 16 8.89 -9.15 13.05
CA PRO A 16 7.55 -9.48 13.54
C PRO A 16 7.22 -8.84 14.89
N GLY A 17 5.94 -8.48 15.08
CA GLY A 17 5.43 -7.95 16.35
C GLY A 17 5.60 -6.45 16.55
N ASN A 18 6.14 -5.72 15.58
CA ASN A 18 6.28 -4.27 15.62
C ASN A 18 5.38 -3.60 14.58
N TRP A 19 4.87 -2.42 14.91
CA TRP A 19 4.27 -1.51 13.95
C TRP A 19 5.36 -0.72 13.23
N TYR A 20 5.17 -0.53 11.93
CA TYR A 20 6.04 0.27 11.08
C TYR A 20 5.19 1.15 10.19
N ASN A 21 5.63 2.38 9.95
CA ASN A 21 5.14 3.16 8.82
C ASN A 21 5.97 2.78 7.58
N VAL A 22 5.33 2.24 6.55
CA VAL A 22 6.00 1.84 5.31
C VAL A 22 5.46 2.66 4.15
N ALA A 23 6.35 3.27 3.38
CA ALA A 23 5.99 4.01 2.18
C ALA A 23 6.84 3.55 0.99
N VAL A 24 6.21 3.49 -0.18
CA VAL A 24 6.87 3.23 -1.46
C VAL A 24 6.49 4.35 -2.42
N THR A 25 7.48 4.96 -3.05
CA THR A 25 7.27 6.04 -4.03
C THR A 25 7.80 5.62 -5.39
N TYR A 26 7.20 6.17 -6.44
CA TYR A 26 7.72 6.11 -7.80
C TYR A 26 7.47 7.44 -8.50
N ASN A 27 8.51 7.99 -9.12
CA ASN A 27 8.44 9.20 -9.92
C ASN A 27 8.71 8.86 -11.39
N GLY A 28 7.66 8.84 -12.21
CA GLY A 28 7.77 8.48 -13.63
C GLY A 28 8.56 9.49 -14.48
N LEU A 29 8.73 10.74 -14.03
CA LEU A 29 9.57 11.71 -14.74
C LEU A 29 11.05 11.36 -14.64
N THR A 30 11.50 10.89 -13.47
CA THR A 30 12.91 10.59 -13.20
C THR A 30 13.22 9.09 -13.27
N GLY A 31 12.20 8.23 -13.25
CA GLY A 31 12.35 6.78 -13.11
C GLY A 31 12.72 6.33 -11.69
N THR A 32 12.72 7.23 -10.70
CA THR A 32 13.17 6.94 -9.33
C THR A 32 12.08 6.24 -8.54
N SER A 33 12.43 5.11 -7.92
CA SER A 33 11.60 4.38 -6.95
C SER A 33 12.31 4.30 -5.61
N GLN A 34 11.56 4.41 -4.51
CA GLN A 34 12.14 4.42 -3.16
C GLN A 34 11.27 3.63 -2.18
N ILE A 35 11.92 2.99 -1.20
CA ILE A 35 11.27 2.35 -0.05
C ILE A 35 11.68 3.10 1.22
N PHE A 36 10.70 3.47 2.04
CA PHE A 36 10.89 4.08 3.35
C PHE A 36 10.28 3.21 4.45
N VAL A 37 10.96 3.17 5.60
CA VAL A 37 10.44 2.56 6.84
C VAL A 37 10.67 3.56 7.97
N ASP A 38 9.60 3.92 8.66
CA ASP A 38 9.53 4.96 9.69
C ASP A 38 10.16 6.28 9.22
N GLY A 39 9.78 6.71 8.01
CA GLY A 39 10.27 7.93 7.36
C GLY A 39 11.71 7.85 6.83
N LYS A 40 12.46 6.77 7.09
CA LYS A 40 13.86 6.63 6.68
C LYS A 40 13.99 5.85 5.38
N LEU A 41 14.75 6.38 4.43
CA LEU A 41 15.07 5.70 3.17
C LEU A 41 15.79 4.38 3.44
N LYS A 42 15.27 3.29 2.87
CA LYS A 42 15.84 1.93 2.96
C LYS A 42 16.41 1.44 1.65
N LYS A 43 15.83 1.87 0.53
CA LYS A 43 16.27 1.50 -0.82
C LYS A 43 15.85 2.59 -1.80
N GLU A 44 16.70 2.83 -2.79
CA GLU A 44 16.41 3.64 -3.97
C GLU A 44 16.91 2.89 -5.20
N GLU A 45 16.12 2.92 -6.26
CA GLU A 45 16.49 2.38 -7.57
C GLU A 45 16.01 3.37 -8.65
N THR A 46 16.76 3.48 -9.75
CA THR A 46 16.40 4.36 -10.87
C THR A 46 16.25 3.52 -12.14
N ALA A 47 15.07 3.57 -12.74
CA ALA A 47 14.75 3.01 -14.06
C ALA A 47 14.79 4.12 -15.13
N ASP A 48 14.36 3.79 -16.35
CA ASP A 48 14.27 4.77 -17.43
C ASP A 48 13.31 5.92 -17.08
N PRO A 49 13.71 7.18 -17.29
CA PRO A 49 12.85 8.33 -17.08
C PRO A 49 11.75 8.41 -18.15
N GLY A 50 10.65 9.10 -17.84
CA GLY A 50 9.52 9.30 -18.75
C GLY A 50 8.58 8.09 -18.87
N VAL A 51 8.71 7.09 -17.99
CA VAL A 51 7.81 5.93 -17.94
C VAL A 51 6.81 6.12 -16.80
N PHE A 52 5.51 6.07 -17.11
CA PHE A 52 4.44 6.30 -16.13
C PHE A 52 3.68 5.03 -15.82
N LEU A 53 3.12 4.95 -14.61
CA LEU A 53 2.20 3.88 -14.24
C LEU A 53 0.90 3.97 -15.05
N SER A 54 0.28 2.82 -15.29
CA SER A 54 -1.06 2.79 -15.88
C SER A 54 -2.05 3.53 -14.98
N THR A 55 -2.82 4.43 -15.59
CA THR A 55 -3.99 5.07 -14.96
C THR A 55 -5.27 4.29 -15.24
N ASP A 56 -5.20 3.22 -16.04
CA ASP A 56 -6.34 2.36 -16.32
C ASP A 56 -6.45 1.30 -15.23
N TRP A 57 -7.30 1.58 -14.24
CA TRP A 57 -7.62 0.68 -13.13
C TRP A 57 -8.92 -0.09 -13.38
N SER A 58 -9.48 -0.03 -14.59
CA SER A 58 -10.77 -0.65 -14.91
C SER A 58 -10.71 -2.18 -14.98
N GLU A 59 -9.52 -2.76 -15.22
CA GLU A 59 -9.33 -4.22 -15.23
C GLU A 59 -8.76 -4.77 -13.91
N TYR A 60 -7.62 -4.26 -13.44
CA TYR A 60 -6.97 -4.78 -12.24
C TYR A 60 -6.04 -3.74 -11.58
N ALA A 61 -6.43 -3.26 -10.40
CA ALA A 61 -5.55 -2.59 -9.45
C ALA A 61 -5.61 -3.38 -8.14
N GLY A 62 -4.46 -3.86 -7.67
CA GLY A 62 -4.40 -4.70 -6.48
C GLY A 62 -3.12 -4.49 -5.72
N ILE A 63 -3.23 -4.52 -4.39
CA ILE A 63 -2.09 -4.48 -3.48
C ILE A 63 -1.89 -5.89 -2.93
N GLY A 64 -0.65 -6.38 -2.98
CA GLY A 64 -0.32 -7.76 -2.68
C GLY A 64 -0.32 -8.66 -3.91
N ARG A 65 -0.03 -9.95 -3.71
CA ARG A 65 0.12 -10.92 -4.79
C ARG A 65 -1.22 -11.59 -5.12
N PRO A 66 -1.80 -11.39 -6.32
CA PRO A 66 -2.96 -12.18 -6.75
C PRO A 66 -2.62 -13.67 -6.77
N GLY A 67 -3.49 -14.48 -6.14
CA GLY A 67 -3.43 -15.95 -6.22
C GLY A 67 -2.23 -16.64 -5.56
N GLY A 68 -1.41 -15.95 -4.75
CA GLY A 68 -0.17 -16.52 -4.19
C GLY A 68 -0.02 -16.39 -2.67
N ASP A 69 0.51 -17.44 -2.04
CA ASP A 69 1.08 -17.41 -0.69
C ASP A 69 2.56 -16.95 -0.78
N PRO A 70 3.11 -16.20 0.20
CA PRO A 70 2.47 -15.84 1.46
C PRO A 70 1.63 -14.56 1.39
N ARG A 71 0.41 -14.64 1.93
CA ARG A 71 -0.37 -13.45 2.32
C ARG A 71 0.34 -12.72 3.47
N LEU A 72 0.13 -11.41 3.61
CA LEU A 72 0.60 -10.68 4.79
C LEU A 72 0.00 -11.31 6.06
N ARG A 73 0.87 -11.76 6.97
CA ARG A 73 0.50 -12.27 8.29
C ARG A 73 0.73 -11.17 9.32
N GLY A 74 -0.15 -10.19 9.34
CA GLY A 74 -0.03 -9.03 10.21
C GLY A 74 -1.26 -8.14 10.12
N TYR A 75 -1.16 -6.98 10.78
CA TYR A 75 -2.16 -5.92 10.72
C TYR A 75 -1.72 -4.85 9.72
N VAL A 76 -2.70 -4.23 9.08
CA VAL A 76 -2.53 -3.03 8.25
C VAL A 76 -3.49 -2.00 8.81
N ASP A 77 -3.03 -0.76 8.86
CA ASP A 77 -3.80 0.38 9.30
C ASP A 77 -3.36 1.61 8.48
N GLU A 78 -4.24 2.60 8.37
CA GLU A 78 -3.98 3.89 7.71
C GLU A 78 -3.35 3.75 6.32
N PHE A 79 -4.05 3.08 5.41
CA PHE A 79 -3.54 2.80 4.07
C PHE A 79 -3.87 3.93 3.10
N TYR A 80 -2.85 4.49 2.44
CA TYR A 80 -2.99 5.58 1.49
C TYR A 80 -2.41 5.26 0.10
N VAL A 81 -3.02 5.84 -0.93
CA VAL A 81 -2.43 5.96 -2.27
C VAL A 81 -2.46 7.42 -2.70
N PHE A 82 -1.34 7.91 -3.23
CA PHE A 82 -1.18 9.28 -3.70
C PHE A 82 -0.96 9.31 -5.21
N ASN A 83 -1.38 10.40 -5.87
CA ASN A 83 -1.10 10.64 -7.29
C ASN A 83 0.28 11.26 -7.54
N LYS A 84 1.13 11.34 -6.51
CA LYS A 84 2.49 11.89 -6.59
C LYS A 84 3.45 11.12 -5.69
N SER A 85 4.74 11.17 -6.02
CA SER A 85 5.79 10.76 -5.10
C SER A 85 5.89 11.77 -3.95
N LEU A 86 5.72 11.30 -2.72
CA LEU A 86 5.89 12.14 -1.53
C LEU A 86 7.38 12.35 -1.22
N SER A 87 7.70 13.56 -0.75
CA SER A 87 8.98 13.85 -0.12
C SER A 87 9.06 13.25 1.29
N THR A 88 10.27 13.11 1.84
CA THR A 88 10.48 12.62 3.22
C THR A 88 9.70 13.43 4.26
N MET A 89 9.67 14.76 4.13
CA MET A 89 8.90 15.65 5.00
C MET A 89 7.38 15.40 4.91
N GLU A 90 6.87 15.11 3.72
CA GLU A 90 5.44 14.79 3.53
C GLU A 90 5.08 13.43 4.11
N MET A 91 6.00 12.47 4.10
CA MET A 91 5.80 11.15 4.71
C MET A 91 5.74 11.21 6.23
N GLU A 92 6.54 12.06 6.88
CA GLU A 92 6.50 12.25 8.34
C GLU A 92 5.18 12.87 8.83
N ALA A 93 4.47 13.57 7.96
CA ALA A 93 3.21 14.25 8.27
C ALA A 93 2.11 13.87 7.27
N VAL A 94 1.91 12.56 7.04
CA VAL A 94 0.98 12.06 6.00
C VAL A 94 -0.44 12.61 6.15
N ASN A 95 -0.92 12.79 7.39
CA ASN A 95 -2.24 13.36 7.70
C ASN A 95 -2.37 14.86 7.34
N SER A 96 -1.25 15.54 7.19
CA SER A 96 -1.15 16.95 6.80
C SER A 96 -0.86 17.12 5.31
N VAL A 97 -0.68 16.03 4.56
CA VAL A 97 -0.51 16.08 3.10
C VAL A 97 -1.79 16.61 2.47
N CYS A 98 -1.64 17.36 1.39
CA CYS A 98 -2.76 17.95 0.68
C CYS A 98 -3.76 16.86 0.26
N LYS A 99 -4.99 16.94 0.79
CA LYS A 99 -6.05 15.95 0.53
C LYS A 99 -6.33 15.76 -0.96
N SER A 100 -6.12 16.78 -1.79
CA SER A 100 -6.29 16.67 -3.24
C SER A 100 -5.28 15.75 -3.94
N SER A 101 -4.20 15.37 -3.27
CA SER A 101 -3.23 14.40 -3.78
C SER A 101 -3.50 12.96 -3.32
N VAL A 102 -4.41 12.77 -2.36
CA VAL A 102 -4.87 11.45 -1.91
C VAL A 102 -5.85 10.91 -2.95
N VAL A 103 -5.56 9.75 -3.51
CA VAL A 103 -6.43 9.04 -4.47
C VAL A 103 -7.25 7.98 -3.75
N PHE A 104 -6.72 7.42 -2.67
CA PHE A 104 -7.38 6.41 -1.87
C PHE A 104 -6.89 6.50 -0.43
N HIS A 105 -7.81 6.39 0.53
CA HIS A 105 -7.50 6.23 1.94
C HIS A 105 -8.43 5.19 2.54
N ALA A 106 -7.87 4.18 3.18
CA ALA A 106 -8.62 3.26 4.02
C ALA A 106 -8.04 3.28 5.44
N GLY A 107 -8.76 3.91 6.36
CA GLY A 107 -8.48 3.83 7.80
C GLY A 107 -9.02 2.55 8.44
N PHE A 108 -9.71 1.69 7.68
CA PHE A 108 -10.32 0.43 8.13
C PHE A 108 -11.39 0.55 9.24
N GLU A 109 -11.87 1.76 9.53
CA GLU A 109 -12.90 2.01 10.54
C GLU A 109 -14.34 1.84 10.00
N GLN A 110 -14.55 2.11 8.71
CA GLN A 110 -15.87 2.09 8.08
C GLN A 110 -16.01 0.91 7.10
N LYS A 111 -16.82 -0.09 7.49
CA LYS A 111 -17.00 -1.31 6.69
C LYS A 111 -18.46 -1.67 6.43
N ASN A 112 -18.66 -2.37 5.31
CA ASN A 112 -19.86 -3.13 5.01
C ASN A 112 -19.46 -4.48 4.39
N HIS A 113 -19.63 -5.58 5.14
CA HIS A 113 -19.12 -6.91 4.76
C HIS A 113 -17.61 -6.90 4.42
N ASN A 114 -17.24 -7.18 3.17
CA ASN A 114 -15.85 -7.20 2.68
C ASN A 114 -15.43 -5.89 2.01
N VAL A 115 -16.32 -4.89 2.02
CA VAL A 115 -16.07 -3.57 1.44
C VAL A 115 -15.67 -2.61 2.55
N PHE A 116 -14.54 -1.95 2.38
CA PHE A 116 -14.11 -0.83 3.20
C PHE A 116 -14.27 0.45 2.40
N LYS A 117 -14.82 1.47 3.06
CA LYS A 117 -15.04 2.76 2.40
C LYS A 117 -13.72 3.48 2.19
N ASP A 118 -13.67 4.23 1.10
CA ASP A 118 -12.61 5.21 0.85
C ASP A 118 -12.86 6.49 1.65
N ASP A 119 -12.02 6.72 2.65
CA ASP A 119 -12.04 7.89 3.53
C ASP A 119 -11.47 9.16 2.85
N SER A 120 -10.92 9.04 1.63
CA SER A 120 -10.45 10.20 0.86
C SER A 120 -11.58 11.09 0.34
N GLY A 121 -12.80 10.55 0.26
CA GLY A 121 -13.97 11.21 -0.31
C GLY A 121 -14.12 11.06 -1.83
N LEU A 122 -13.25 10.27 -2.48
CA LEU A 122 -13.30 10.00 -3.92
C LEU A 122 -14.13 8.77 -4.29
N LEU A 123 -14.67 8.06 -3.29
CA LEU A 123 -15.53 6.88 -3.46
C LEU A 123 -14.82 5.71 -4.16
N ASN A 124 -13.50 5.61 -4.00
CA ASN A 124 -12.68 4.51 -4.50
C ASN A 124 -12.73 3.32 -3.52
N ASP A 125 -13.92 2.88 -3.12
CA ASP A 125 -14.12 1.84 -2.11
C ASP A 125 -13.38 0.54 -2.46
N VAL A 126 -12.78 -0.11 -1.45
CA VAL A 126 -11.98 -1.33 -1.66
C VAL A 126 -12.78 -2.56 -1.25
N THR A 127 -12.71 -3.61 -2.08
CA THR A 127 -13.19 -4.95 -1.72
C THR A 127 -12.00 -5.83 -1.38
N LEU A 128 -12.01 -6.40 -0.17
CA LEU A 128 -11.02 -7.40 0.18
C LEU A 128 -11.43 -8.76 -0.39
N SER A 129 -10.51 -9.38 -1.12
CA SER A 129 -10.70 -10.70 -1.75
C SER A 129 -11.00 -11.81 -0.74
N VAL A 130 -10.56 -11.61 0.51
CA VAL A 130 -10.90 -12.44 1.67
C VAL A 130 -11.21 -11.50 2.83
N PRO A 131 -12.28 -11.74 3.62
CA PRO A 131 -12.56 -10.94 4.80
C PRO A 131 -11.33 -10.90 5.74
N PRO A 132 -10.86 -9.73 6.17
CA PRO A 132 -9.72 -9.62 7.05
C PRO A 132 -10.10 -10.06 8.46
N LYS A 133 -9.14 -10.62 9.19
CA LYS A 133 -9.33 -10.93 10.61
C LYS A 133 -9.02 -9.70 11.45
N PHE A 134 -9.97 -9.33 12.31
CA PHE A 134 -9.82 -8.19 13.21
C PHE A 134 -8.98 -8.55 14.44
N PRO A 135 -8.26 -7.58 15.04
CA PRO A 135 -7.55 -7.78 16.29
C PRO A 135 -8.44 -8.42 17.36
N GLY A 136 -7.93 -9.44 18.05
CA GLY A 136 -8.63 -10.08 19.18
C GLY A 136 -9.76 -11.06 18.82
N LYS A 137 -10.03 -11.33 17.53
CA LYS A 137 -10.93 -12.42 17.11
C LYS A 137 -10.14 -13.71 16.88
N LYS A 138 -10.60 -14.84 17.46
CA LYS A 138 -9.97 -16.15 17.25
C LYS A 138 -10.02 -16.52 15.77
N GLN A 139 -8.95 -17.12 15.28
CA GLN A 139 -8.92 -17.81 14.00
C GLN A 139 -9.87 -19.01 14.09
N GLU A 140 -10.98 -18.99 13.37
CA GLU A 140 -11.61 -20.25 12.95
C GLU A 140 -10.68 -20.86 11.89
N ASP A 141 -10.21 -22.07 12.16
CA ASP A 141 -9.38 -22.84 11.25
C ASP A 141 -10.20 -23.13 9.98
N PRO A 142 -9.72 -22.74 8.78
CA PRO A 142 -10.49 -22.97 7.55
C PRO A 142 -10.59 -24.44 7.15
N ILE A 143 -9.97 -25.36 7.89
CA ILE A 143 -9.97 -26.80 7.56
C ILE A 143 -10.02 -27.62 8.86
N ARG A 144 -11.24 -27.96 9.29
CA ARG A 144 -11.55 -29.20 9.99
C ARG A 144 -12.67 -29.91 9.24
N GLU A 145 -12.31 -30.52 8.12
CA GLU A 145 -12.86 -31.79 7.63
C GLU A 145 -11.69 -32.66 7.15
#